data_AF-J3JJ92-F1
#
_entry.id   AF-J3JJ92-F1
#
_cell.length_a   1.000
_cell.length_b   1.000
_cell.length_c   1.000
_cell.angle_alpha   90.00
_cell.angle_beta   90.00
_cell.angle_gamma   90.00
#
_symmetry.space_group_name_H-M   'P 1'
#
loop_
_entity.id
_entity.type
_entity.pdbx_description
1 polymer ?
#
loop_
_entity_poly.entity_id
_entity_poly.type
_entity_poly.pdbx_seq_one_letter_code
_entity_poly.pdbx_strand_id
1 'polypeptide(L)'
;MDSSASLARAAARYIERNCGVQGSLTDIARHLGCSNRHLRRVFEDAYHVRPVEYRQTCRLLLAKSLLTDTDLSVVDVAYSAGFGSLRRFNEVFRHRYRLTPTALRSQARLSRTDGDAVQLSLGYRPPYRWDLMLKFLARRAIPGVEKAEEDRYARTIRLQSSGRDLTGWVTVDNDAEHNRLTVTVSASLLPALPVVLDGIKNLFDLHCEPDTVARALTSMDESALGPFIPGIRVPGCFDAFETAVLAVLGQQVTVQAARTLAGRLVQALGSPMDTGIDGLTTTFPMVQELLNLDGAIEQHLGPLGIITARARAIHGLAAMMGSDTIDASYCPDPEAAVARFMEIPGIGAWTAGYIAMRCLAWPDAFLATDLEVRKALRTPSPGKILTLAERWKPWRAYAVMHLWNRAEAESVSDHTTKSKKRNEKKEAMHYLSHYESPLGAMTMASDGEHLTGLWFDGQKYDRSTIDDDAVLQPRLPVFTQTAQWLDAYFEGADPGFTPPISIEGSDFRKMVTSIMLSIPFGATSTYARIAAEVARRTGRKQMSAQAVGGAVGHNPITLIVPCHRVLASDGSLRGYAGGVDRKERLLEMEGVNMSGLSTPPAADDGGGRRE
;
A
#
# COMPACT_ATOMS: atom_id res chain seq x y z
N MET A 1 -25.41 -13.87 -12.44
CA MET A 1 -26.01 -14.05 -11.10
C MET A 1 -27.49 -13.70 -11.18
N ASP A 2 -28.35 -14.30 -10.37
CA ASP A 2 -29.73 -13.85 -10.23
C ASP A 2 -29.73 -12.43 -9.62
N SER A 3 -30.20 -11.45 -10.40
CA SER A 3 -30.27 -10.04 -9.98
C SER A 3 -31.09 -9.86 -8.71
N SER A 4 -32.06 -10.75 -8.45
CA SER A 4 -32.86 -10.75 -7.23
C SER A 4 -32.01 -11.10 -6.01
N ALA A 5 -31.17 -12.12 -6.08
CA ALA A 5 -30.29 -12.50 -4.97
C ALA A 5 -29.21 -11.44 -4.68
N SER A 6 -28.72 -10.76 -5.72
CA SER A 6 -27.81 -9.62 -5.55
C SER A 6 -28.48 -8.46 -4.84
N LEU A 7 -29.70 -8.09 -5.29
CA LEU A 7 -30.50 -7.03 -4.68
C LEU A 7 -30.86 -7.34 -3.22
N ALA A 8 -31.25 -8.58 -2.90
CA ALA A 8 -31.57 -8.98 -1.54
C ALA A 8 -30.36 -8.80 -0.60
N ARG A 9 -29.17 -9.27 -1.02
CA ARG A 9 -27.94 -9.11 -0.24
C ARG A 9 -27.54 -7.65 -0.08
N ALA A 10 -27.58 -6.86 -1.16
CA ALA A 10 -27.29 -5.43 -1.11
C ALA A 10 -28.22 -4.72 -0.12
N ALA A 11 -29.52 -5.07 -0.15
CA ALA A 11 -30.49 -4.54 0.80
C ALA A 11 -30.22 -4.95 2.25
N ALA A 12 -29.86 -6.20 2.50
CA ALA A 12 -29.57 -6.68 3.86
C ALA A 12 -28.37 -5.95 4.46
N ARG A 13 -27.29 -5.80 3.69
CA ARG A 13 -26.10 -5.06 4.10
C ARG A 13 -26.40 -3.56 4.32
N TYR A 14 -27.13 -2.95 3.39
CA TYR A 14 -27.55 -1.55 3.53
C TYR A 14 -28.38 -1.32 4.80
N ILE A 15 -29.33 -2.22 5.09
CA ILE A 15 -30.15 -2.16 6.31
C ILE A 15 -29.31 -2.34 7.56
N GLU A 16 -28.35 -3.26 7.55
CA GLU A 16 -27.47 -3.51 8.69
C GLU A 16 -26.59 -2.28 9.00
N ARG A 17 -25.89 -1.73 8.00
CA ARG A 17 -25.08 -0.52 8.13
C ARG A 17 -25.90 0.67 8.64
N ASN A 18 -27.09 0.86 8.09
CA ASN A 18 -27.94 2.01 8.40
C ASN A 18 -28.96 1.72 9.51
N CYS A 19 -28.80 0.62 10.27
CA CYS A 19 -29.77 0.29 11.31
C CYS A 19 -29.81 1.35 12.42
N GLY A 20 -28.70 2.07 12.65
CA GLY A 20 -28.62 3.20 13.60
C GLY A 20 -29.44 4.43 13.21
N VAL A 21 -29.73 4.60 11.92
CA VAL A 21 -30.36 5.81 11.38
C VAL A 21 -31.86 5.58 11.19
N GLN A 22 -32.66 6.65 11.30
CA GLN A 22 -34.06 6.61 10.88
C GLN A 22 -34.17 6.78 9.37
N GLY A 23 -34.86 5.87 8.69
CA GLY A 23 -35.09 5.95 7.25
C GLY A 23 -36.31 5.13 6.84
N SER A 24 -36.98 5.52 5.76
CA SER A 24 -38.11 4.74 5.25
C SER A 24 -37.63 3.60 4.34
N LEU A 25 -38.43 2.55 4.21
CA LEU A 25 -38.14 1.50 3.22
C LEU A 25 -38.17 2.02 1.78
N THR A 26 -38.89 3.12 1.55
CA THR A 26 -38.94 3.80 0.25
C THR A 26 -37.59 4.43 -0.09
N ASP A 27 -36.87 4.96 0.90
CA ASP A 27 -35.55 5.55 0.69
C ASP A 27 -34.52 4.47 0.35
N ILE A 28 -34.57 3.32 1.04
CA ILE A 28 -33.74 2.15 0.74
C ILE A 28 -34.01 1.66 -0.69
N ALA A 29 -35.29 1.52 -1.08
CA ALA A 29 -35.65 1.05 -2.40
C ALA A 29 -35.16 2.00 -3.50
N ARG A 30 -35.34 3.32 -3.29
CA ARG A 30 -34.84 4.37 -4.20
C ARG A 30 -33.32 4.28 -4.35
N HIS A 31 -32.61 4.15 -3.24
CA HIS A 31 -31.14 4.04 -3.20
C HIS A 31 -30.64 2.82 -4.00
N LEU A 32 -31.32 1.69 -3.88
CA LEU A 32 -30.99 0.45 -4.59
C LEU A 32 -31.57 0.39 -6.02
N GLY A 33 -32.15 1.48 -6.53
CA GLY A 33 -32.67 1.57 -7.89
C GLY A 33 -33.89 0.67 -8.17
N CYS A 34 -34.71 0.36 -7.16
CA CYS A 34 -35.86 -0.53 -7.31
C CYS A 34 -37.14 0.01 -6.65
N SER A 35 -38.29 -0.60 -6.96
CA SER A 35 -39.56 -0.25 -6.30
C SER A 35 -39.66 -0.89 -4.91
N ASN A 36 -40.36 -0.22 -3.98
CA ASN A 36 -40.60 -0.74 -2.62
C ASN A 36 -41.28 -2.13 -2.65
N ARG A 37 -42.24 -2.33 -3.57
CA ARG A 37 -42.91 -3.64 -3.75
C ARG A 37 -41.93 -4.72 -4.19
N HIS A 38 -41.06 -4.41 -5.15
CA HIS A 38 -40.05 -5.36 -5.63
C HIS A 38 -39.04 -5.69 -4.53
N LEU A 39 -38.52 -4.68 -3.82
CA LEU A 39 -37.60 -4.86 -2.70
C LEU A 39 -38.17 -5.78 -1.62
N ARG A 40 -39.41 -5.55 -1.18
CA ARG A 40 -40.07 -6.41 -0.17
C ARG A 40 -40.16 -7.86 -0.62
N ARG A 41 -40.66 -8.09 -1.83
CA ARG A 41 -40.82 -9.44 -2.39
C ARG A 41 -39.48 -10.17 -2.42
N VAL A 42 -38.48 -9.57 -3.06
CA VAL A 42 -37.15 -10.18 -3.21
C VAL A 42 -36.47 -10.42 -1.85
N PHE A 43 -36.64 -9.51 -0.90
CA PHE A 43 -36.07 -9.66 0.45
C PHE A 43 -36.77 -10.77 1.25
N GLU A 44 -38.10 -10.83 1.21
CA GLU A 44 -38.89 -11.86 1.88
C GLU A 44 -38.66 -13.25 1.25
N ASP A 45 -38.52 -13.33 -0.07
CA ASP A 45 -38.18 -14.56 -0.78
C ASP A 45 -36.80 -15.09 -0.34
N ALA A 46 -35.83 -14.20 -0.12
CA ALA A 46 -34.44 -14.57 0.22
C ALA A 46 -34.18 -14.78 1.72
N TYR A 47 -34.79 -13.98 2.60
CA TYR A 47 -34.51 -13.97 4.04
C TYR A 47 -35.70 -14.44 4.90
N HIS A 48 -36.86 -14.69 4.29
CA HIS A 48 -38.10 -15.13 4.97
C HIS A 48 -38.58 -14.18 6.09
N VAL A 49 -38.17 -12.90 6.03
CA VAL A 49 -38.58 -11.85 6.96
C VAL A 49 -38.77 -10.53 6.23
N ARG A 50 -39.60 -9.64 6.78
CA ARG A 50 -39.81 -8.32 6.18
C ARG A 50 -38.59 -7.42 6.45
N PRO A 51 -38.20 -6.51 5.52
CA PRO A 51 -37.06 -5.60 5.71
C PRO A 51 -37.11 -4.78 7.03
N VAL A 52 -38.30 -4.37 7.45
CA VAL A 52 -38.49 -3.61 8.70
C VAL A 52 -38.22 -4.48 9.94
N GLU A 53 -38.60 -5.75 9.90
CA GLU A 53 -38.34 -6.72 10.97
C GLU A 53 -36.87 -7.12 11.03
N TYR A 54 -36.24 -7.25 9.85
CA TYR A 54 -34.80 -7.45 9.73
C TYR A 54 -34.03 -6.29 10.37
N ARG A 55 -34.35 -5.04 10.02
CA ARG A 55 -33.76 -3.85 10.65
C ARG A 55 -33.94 -3.84 12.16
N GLN A 56 -35.16 -4.14 12.63
CA GLN A 56 -35.43 -4.21 14.07
C GLN A 56 -34.59 -5.28 14.77
N THR A 57 -34.33 -6.40 14.08
CA THR A 57 -33.45 -7.46 14.57
C THR A 57 -32.00 -7.02 14.61
N CYS A 58 -31.48 -6.33 13.58
CA CYS A 58 -30.13 -5.73 13.59
C CYS A 58 -29.95 -4.79 14.80
N ARG A 59 -30.91 -3.90 15.05
CA ARG A 59 -30.89 -2.99 16.22
C ARG A 59 -30.84 -3.76 17.55
N LEU A 60 -31.65 -4.81 17.67
CA LEU A 60 -31.70 -5.63 18.89
C LEU A 60 -30.45 -6.49 19.11
N LEU A 61 -29.81 -6.96 18.04
CA LEU A 61 -28.56 -7.71 18.12
C LEU A 61 -27.40 -6.80 18.53
N LEU A 62 -27.32 -5.60 17.94
CA LEU A 62 -26.33 -4.60 18.35
C LEU A 62 -26.54 -4.18 19.81
N ALA A 63 -27.78 -3.87 20.21
CA ALA A 63 -28.08 -3.54 21.60
C ALA A 63 -27.72 -4.69 22.56
N LYS A 64 -27.95 -5.95 22.15
CA LYS A 64 -27.57 -7.12 22.95
C LYS A 64 -26.05 -7.16 23.14
N SER A 65 -25.26 -7.04 22.07
CA SER A 65 -23.79 -7.00 22.15
C SER A 65 -23.30 -5.84 23.02
N LEU A 66 -23.86 -4.64 22.86
CA LEU A 66 -23.49 -3.50 23.71
C LEU A 66 -23.83 -3.70 25.20
N LEU A 67 -24.92 -4.40 25.52
CA LEU A 67 -25.26 -4.72 26.91
C LEU A 67 -24.34 -5.79 27.52
N THR A 68 -23.82 -6.71 26.71
CA THR A 68 -22.99 -7.81 27.17
C THR A 68 -21.51 -7.48 27.19
N ASP A 69 -21.05 -6.67 26.24
CA ASP A 69 -19.63 -6.49 25.94
C ASP A 69 -19.09 -5.15 26.50
N THR A 70 -19.96 -4.27 27.00
CA THR A 70 -19.61 -2.87 27.31
C THR A 70 -20.27 -2.34 28.58
N ASP A 71 -19.63 -1.34 29.21
CA ASP A 71 -20.15 -0.62 30.39
C ASP A 71 -21.09 0.55 30.07
N LEU A 72 -21.48 0.73 28.80
CA LEU A 72 -22.35 1.84 28.38
C LEU A 72 -23.67 1.89 29.16
N SER A 73 -24.19 3.09 29.43
CA SER A 73 -25.51 3.21 30.04
C SER A 73 -26.58 2.59 29.14
N VAL A 74 -27.68 2.08 29.72
CA VAL A 74 -28.80 1.52 28.93
C VAL A 74 -29.37 2.56 27.95
N VAL A 75 -29.23 3.85 28.28
CA VAL A 75 -29.60 4.98 27.42
C VAL A 75 -28.69 5.05 26.19
N ASP A 76 -27.38 5.04 26.39
CA ASP A 76 -26.40 5.09 25.30
C ASP A 76 -26.47 3.85 24.41
N VAL A 77 -26.72 2.68 24.99
CA VAL A 77 -27.01 1.45 24.24
C VAL A 77 -28.22 1.65 23.32
N ALA A 78 -29.32 2.19 23.84
CA ALA A 78 -30.53 2.38 23.05
C ALA A 78 -30.28 3.31 21.86
N TYR A 79 -29.61 4.44 22.08
CA TYR A 79 -29.32 5.41 21.01
C TYR A 79 -28.28 4.89 20.02
N SER A 80 -27.19 4.25 20.48
CA SER A 80 -26.16 3.65 19.62
C SER A 80 -26.72 2.52 18.74
N ALA A 81 -27.73 1.80 19.25
CA ALA A 81 -28.45 0.78 18.50
C ALA A 81 -29.56 1.35 17.58
N GLY A 82 -29.72 2.68 17.48
CA GLY A 82 -30.66 3.33 16.56
C GLY A 82 -32.11 3.46 17.07
N PHE A 83 -32.35 3.31 18.36
CA PHE A 83 -33.67 3.59 18.94
C PHE A 83 -33.82 5.08 19.25
N GLY A 84 -34.91 5.69 18.78
CA GLY A 84 -35.21 7.10 19.06
C GLY A 84 -35.71 7.39 20.48
N SER A 85 -36.02 6.36 21.28
CA SER A 85 -36.36 6.53 22.69
C SER A 85 -36.08 5.28 23.52
N LEU A 86 -35.67 5.50 24.77
CA LEU A 86 -35.47 4.46 25.77
C LEU A 86 -36.74 3.64 26.03
N ARG A 87 -37.92 4.28 25.99
CA ARG A 87 -39.21 3.61 26.19
C ARG A 87 -39.46 2.57 25.10
N ARG A 88 -39.31 2.96 23.82
CA ARG A 88 -39.50 2.04 22.68
C ARG A 88 -38.48 0.92 22.69
N PHE A 89 -37.22 1.23 23.02
CA PHE A 89 -36.18 0.22 23.18
C PHE A 89 -36.57 -0.84 24.20
N ASN A 90 -36.93 -0.44 25.43
CA ASN A 90 -37.33 -1.36 26.49
C ASN A 90 -38.52 -2.23 26.10
N GLU A 91 -39.54 -1.64 25.46
CA GLU A 91 -40.74 -2.35 24.99
C GLU A 91 -40.35 -3.47 24.00
N VAL A 92 -39.61 -3.12 22.94
CA VAL A 92 -39.24 -4.06 21.89
C VAL A 92 -38.26 -5.12 22.38
N PHE A 93 -37.32 -4.74 23.26
CA PHE A 93 -36.34 -5.64 23.84
C PHE A 93 -37.00 -6.70 24.73
N ARG A 94 -37.90 -6.28 25.64
CA ARG A 94 -38.68 -7.21 26.48
C ARG A 94 -39.57 -8.12 25.65
N HIS A 95 -40.21 -7.58 24.61
CA HIS A 95 -41.05 -8.38 23.73
C HIS A 95 -40.23 -9.49 23.03
N ARG A 96 -39.03 -9.19 22.52
CA ARG A 96 -38.19 -10.16 21.81
C ARG A 96 -37.46 -11.13 22.73
N TYR A 97 -36.80 -10.64 23.78
CA TYR A 97 -35.90 -11.45 24.62
C TYR A 97 -36.54 -11.92 25.94
N ARG A 98 -37.76 -11.48 26.26
CA ARG A 98 -38.45 -11.78 27.53
C ARG A 98 -37.67 -11.37 28.78
N LEU A 99 -36.70 -10.47 28.62
CA LEU A 99 -35.85 -9.90 29.68
C LEU A 99 -35.77 -8.38 29.53
N THR A 100 -35.47 -7.69 30.62
CA THR A 100 -35.14 -6.25 30.55
C THR A 100 -33.68 -6.06 30.15
N PRO A 101 -33.32 -4.93 29.50
CA PRO A 101 -31.92 -4.60 29.22
C PRO A 101 -31.01 -4.66 30.46
N THR A 102 -31.49 -4.13 31.58
CA THR A 102 -30.76 -4.15 32.87
C THR A 102 -30.57 -5.59 33.39
N ALA A 103 -31.58 -6.45 33.27
CA ALA A 103 -31.48 -7.84 33.69
C ALA A 103 -30.45 -8.60 32.85
N LEU A 104 -30.44 -8.39 31.52
CA LEU A 104 -29.43 -8.99 30.66
C LEU A 104 -28.02 -8.52 31.03
N ARG A 105 -27.83 -7.21 31.26
CA ARG A 105 -26.54 -6.64 31.70
C ARG A 105 -26.07 -7.25 33.02
N SER A 106 -26.94 -7.41 33.99
CA SER A 106 -26.59 -8.02 35.29
C SER A 106 -26.11 -9.48 35.20
N GLN A 107 -26.45 -10.17 34.11
CA GLN A 107 -26.02 -11.54 33.85
C GLN A 107 -24.69 -11.62 33.08
N ALA A 108 -24.25 -10.53 32.45
CA ALA A 108 -22.99 -10.48 31.72
C ALA A 108 -21.83 -10.19 32.69
N ARG A 109 -20.75 -10.99 32.62
CA ARG A 109 -19.48 -10.68 33.29
C ARG A 109 -18.77 -9.62 32.44
N LEU A 110 -18.84 -8.36 32.87
CA LEU A 110 -18.23 -7.25 32.16
C LEU A 110 -16.70 -7.28 32.32
N SER A 111 -15.98 -7.19 31.20
CA SER A 111 -14.58 -6.77 31.18
C SER A 111 -14.57 -5.24 31.22
N ARG A 112 -14.09 -4.66 32.32
CA ARG A 112 -14.05 -3.19 32.49
C ARG A 112 -12.95 -2.62 31.61
N THR A 113 -13.31 -1.88 30.56
CA THR A 113 -12.40 -0.99 29.84
C THR A 113 -12.61 0.44 30.30
N ASP A 114 -11.53 1.14 30.62
CA ASP A 114 -11.57 2.50 31.16
C ASP A 114 -12.08 3.52 30.10
N GLY A 115 -13.03 4.37 30.53
CA GLY A 115 -13.31 5.73 30.07
C GLY A 115 -13.71 6.02 28.62
N ASP A 116 -12.84 5.70 27.65
CA ASP A 116 -12.81 6.41 26.35
C ASP A 116 -12.96 5.49 25.12
N ALA A 117 -13.13 4.19 25.32
CA ALA A 117 -13.33 3.23 24.25
C ALA A 117 -14.29 2.11 24.64
N VAL A 118 -14.85 1.48 23.61
CA VAL A 118 -15.82 0.40 23.73
C VAL A 118 -15.32 -0.81 22.95
N GLN A 119 -15.28 -1.96 23.60
CA GLN A 119 -14.86 -3.22 23.00
C GLN A 119 -16.06 -4.08 22.63
N LEU A 120 -16.06 -4.64 21.41
CA LEU A 120 -17.12 -5.50 20.89
C LEU A 120 -16.52 -6.75 20.24
N SER A 121 -17.30 -7.81 20.14
CA SER A 121 -16.92 -9.04 19.43
C SER A 121 -17.67 -9.20 18.10
N LEU A 122 -16.93 -9.41 17.01
CA LEU A 122 -17.48 -9.73 15.69
C LEU A 122 -17.12 -11.16 15.28
N GLY A 123 -18.10 -12.07 15.33
CA GLY A 123 -17.90 -13.47 14.94
C GLY A 123 -17.62 -13.64 13.45
N TYR A 124 -16.79 -14.64 13.11
CA TYR A 124 -16.56 -15.11 11.74
C TYR A 124 -16.76 -16.62 11.64
N ARG A 125 -17.00 -17.10 10.42
CA ARG A 125 -17.05 -18.54 10.14
C ARG A 125 -15.62 -19.08 9.93
N PRO A 126 -15.13 -20.06 10.70
CA PRO A 126 -13.83 -20.69 10.41
C PRO A 126 -13.91 -21.56 9.15
N PRO A 127 -12.77 -21.89 8.51
CA PRO A 127 -11.42 -21.38 8.80
C PRO A 127 -11.24 -19.90 8.40
N TYR A 128 -10.29 -19.21 9.05
CA TYR A 128 -9.96 -17.81 8.77
C TYR A 128 -8.44 -17.63 8.74
N ARG A 129 -7.88 -17.25 7.57
CA ARG A 129 -6.44 -16.99 7.40
C ARG A 129 -6.09 -15.56 7.80
N TRP A 130 -6.10 -15.34 9.11
CA TRP A 130 -5.81 -14.02 9.71
C TRP A 130 -4.41 -13.52 9.36
N ASP A 131 -3.43 -14.42 9.32
CA ASP A 131 -2.06 -14.15 8.89
C ASP A 131 -2.01 -13.54 7.47
N LEU A 132 -2.76 -14.12 6.52
CA LEU A 132 -2.80 -13.62 5.14
C LEU A 132 -3.57 -12.29 5.04
N MET A 133 -4.65 -12.14 5.82
CA MET A 133 -5.41 -10.89 5.91
C MET A 133 -4.54 -9.74 6.45
N LEU A 134 -3.91 -9.93 7.61
CA LEU A 134 -3.11 -8.90 8.25
C LEU A 134 -1.87 -8.56 7.42
N LYS A 135 -1.21 -9.56 6.82
CA LYS A 135 -0.10 -9.33 5.89
C LYS A 135 -0.53 -8.49 4.69
N PHE A 136 -1.70 -8.76 4.11
CA PHE A 136 -2.21 -7.97 2.99
C PHE A 136 -2.45 -6.50 3.37
N LEU A 137 -3.05 -6.27 4.55
CA LEU A 137 -3.33 -4.93 5.08
C LEU A 137 -2.03 -4.19 5.43
N ALA A 138 -1.09 -4.83 6.12
CA ALA A 138 0.19 -4.24 6.53
C ALA A 138 1.01 -3.70 5.36
N ARG A 139 1.05 -4.43 4.24
CA ARG A 139 1.76 -3.96 3.02
C ARG A 139 1.15 -2.70 2.41
N ARG A 140 -0.14 -2.44 2.67
CA ARG A 140 -0.92 -1.35 2.08
C ARG A 140 -1.27 -0.23 3.06
N ALA A 141 -0.98 -0.43 4.35
CA ALA A 141 -1.31 0.49 5.43
C ALA A 141 -0.76 1.89 5.14
N ILE A 142 -1.66 2.87 5.10
CA ILE A 142 -1.30 4.27 4.85
C ILE A 142 -0.63 4.86 6.11
N PRO A 143 0.62 5.36 6.02
CA PRO A 143 1.29 5.97 7.17
C PRO A 143 0.45 7.10 7.79
N GLY A 144 0.24 7.05 9.11
CA GLY A 144 -0.57 8.02 9.85
C GLY A 144 -2.06 7.68 9.95
N VAL A 145 -2.59 6.82 9.06
CA VAL A 145 -4.01 6.41 9.04
C VAL A 145 -4.19 4.98 9.53
N GLU A 146 -3.30 4.06 9.13
CA GLU A 146 -3.43 2.64 9.41
C GLU A 146 -2.11 2.07 9.94
N LYS A 147 -2.22 1.10 10.84
CA LYS A 147 -1.11 0.32 11.38
C LYS A 147 -1.54 -1.14 11.47
N ALA A 148 -0.68 -2.05 11.04
CA ALA A 148 -0.95 -3.48 11.09
C ALA A 148 0.34 -4.21 11.47
N GLU A 149 0.48 -4.49 12.75
CA GLU A 149 1.68 -5.01 13.39
C GLU A 149 1.26 -5.95 14.54
N GLU A 150 2.13 -6.88 14.94
CA GLU A 150 1.95 -7.67 16.17
C GLU A 150 0.55 -8.32 16.34
N ASP A 151 0.02 -8.89 15.25
CA ASP A 151 -1.28 -9.56 15.21
C ASP A 151 -2.51 -8.64 15.40
N ARG A 152 -2.31 -7.32 15.32
CA ARG A 152 -3.34 -6.29 15.46
C ARG A 152 -3.40 -5.38 14.24
N TYR A 153 -4.62 -5.02 13.84
CA TYR A 153 -4.89 -3.93 12.91
C TYR A 153 -5.44 -2.72 13.66
N ALA A 154 -5.06 -1.51 13.29
CA ALA A 154 -5.59 -0.28 13.86
C ALA A 154 -5.72 0.79 12.76
N ARG A 155 -6.75 1.64 12.86
CA ARG A 155 -6.91 2.77 11.94
C ARG A 155 -7.60 3.97 12.57
N THR A 156 -7.33 5.14 11.98
CA THR A 156 -8.13 6.34 12.15
C THR A 156 -9.38 6.28 11.26
N ILE A 157 -10.43 6.96 11.69
CA ILE A 157 -11.72 7.04 11.00
C ILE A 157 -12.19 8.48 11.05
N ARG A 158 -12.72 8.93 9.92
CA ARG A 158 -13.53 10.12 9.83
C ARG A 158 -14.77 9.81 9.01
N LEU A 159 -15.94 10.19 9.51
CA LEU A 159 -17.21 9.98 8.82
C LEU A 159 -18.22 11.02 9.25
N GLN A 160 -19.26 11.21 8.44
CA GLN A 160 -20.40 12.02 8.82
C GLN A 160 -21.56 11.14 9.30
N SER A 161 -22.18 11.50 10.42
CA SER A 161 -23.40 10.86 10.92
C SER A 161 -24.36 11.91 11.46
N SER A 162 -25.61 11.89 10.97
CA SER A 162 -26.66 12.84 11.37
C SER A 162 -26.22 14.31 11.29
N GLY A 163 -25.47 14.65 10.24
CA GLY A 163 -24.98 16.01 9.99
C GLY A 163 -23.81 16.45 10.86
N ARG A 164 -23.22 15.55 11.66
CA ARG A 164 -22.01 15.80 12.44
C ARG A 164 -20.83 15.08 11.84
N ASP A 165 -19.69 15.76 11.79
CA ASP A 165 -18.41 15.15 11.49
C ASP A 165 -17.90 14.42 12.75
N LEU A 166 -17.55 13.15 12.60
CA LEU A 166 -17.08 12.29 13.68
C LEU A 166 -15.70 11.77 13.31
N THR A 167 -14.76 11.97 14.21
CA THR A 167 -13.40 11.42 14.12
C THR A 167 -13.14 10.47 15.28
N GLY A 168 -12.33 9.46 15.03
CA GLY A 168 -11.94 8.50 16.06
C GLY A 168 -11.06 7.40 15.52
N TRP A 169 -10.89 6.35 16.29
CA TRP A 169 -10.02 5.24 15.93
C TRP A 169 -10.65 3.89 16.28
N VAL A 170 -10.12 2.85 15.66
CA VAL A 170 -10.43 1.46 15.98
C VAL A 170 -9.17 0.63 16.05
N THR A 171 -9.18 -0.40 16.90
CA THR A 171 -8.24 -1.52 16.86
C THR A 171 -9.00 -2.82 16.68
N VAL A 172 -8.38 -3.79 16.03
CA VAL A 172 -8.94 -5.09 15.72
C VAL A 172 -7.89 -6.16 15.98
N ASP A 173 -8.22 -7.06 16.89
CA ASP A 173 -7.43 -8.23 17.28
C ASP A 173 -8.20 -9.51 16.92
N ASN A 174 -7.49 -10.60 16.66
CA ASN A 174 -8.11 -11.88 16.35
C ASN A 174 -8.14 -12.82 17.56
N ASP A 175 -9.34 -13.19 18.01
CA ASP A 175 -9.57 -14.24 18.99
C ASP A 175 -9.92 -15.54 18.24
N ALA A 176 -8.85 -16.22 17.80
CA ALA A 176 -8.95 -17.43 16.99
C ALA A 176 -9.61 -18.60 17.74
N GLU A 177 -9.44 -18.66 19.06
CA GLU A 177 -10.03 -19.70 19.91
C GLU A 177 -11.56 -19.67 19.85
N HIS A 178 -12.14 -18.47 19.78
CA HIS A 178 -13.58 -18.27 19.78
C HIS A 178 -14.17 -17.87 18.43
N ASN A 179 -13.37 -17.88 17.37
CA ASN A 179 -13.75 -17.50 16.01
C ASN A 179 -14.39 -16.11 15.91
N ARG A 180 -13.74 -15.11 16.53
CA ARG A 180 -14.23 -13.72 16.53
C ARG A 180 -13.09 -12.73 16.44
N LEU A 181 -13.38 -11.55 15.90
CA LEU A 181 -12.53 -10.38 16.02
C LEU A 181 -12.95 -9.56 17.23
N THR A 182 -11.98 -9.18 18.05
CA THR A 182 -12.17 -8.22 19.13
C THR A 182 -11.93 -6.82 18.58
N VAL A 183 -12.96 -5.98 18.59
CA VAL A 183 -12.94 -4.64 18.00
C VAL A 183 -13.06 -3.62 19.11
N THR A 184 -12.04 -2.79 19.30
CA THR A 184 -12.08 -1.65 20.22
C THR A 184 -12.32 -0.38 19.42
N VAL A 185 -13.30 0.42 19.81
CA VAL A 185 -13.75 1.63 19.10
C VAL A 185 -13.72 2.82 20.05
N SER A 186 -13.17 3.95 19.63
CA SER A 186 -13.20 5.18 20.44
C SER A 186 -14.65 5.65 20.70
N ALA A 187 -14.91 6.20 21.89
CA ALA A 187 -16.25 6.63 22.29
C ALA A 187 -16.86 7.69 21.34
N SER A 188 -16.02 8.50 20.70
CA SER A 188 -16.42 9.51 19.70
C SER A 188 -17.17 8.94 18.49
N LEU A 189 -16.98 7.65 18.18
CA LEU A 189 -17.60 6.98 17.04
C LEU A 189 -18.89 6.23 17.40
N LEU A 190 -19.27 6.17 18.68
CA LEU A 190 -20.51 5.49 19.13
C LEU A 190 -21.78 5.94 18.40
N PRO A 191 -21.99 7.24 18.09
CA PRO A 191 -23.16 7.68 17.33
C PRO A 191 -23.25 7.11 15.90
N ALA A 192 -22.16 6.55 15.39
CA ALA A 192 -22.06 5.91 14.07
C ALA A 192 -21.60 4.46 14.15
N LEU A 193 -21.73 3.82 15.31
CA LEU A 193 -21.20 2.48 15.54
C LEU A 193 -21.66 1.44 14.48
N PRO A 194 -22.94 1.40 14.04
CA PRO A 194 -23.35 0.49 12.96
C PRO A 194 -22.55 0.64 11.67
N VAL A 195 -22.20 1.88 11.31
CA VAL A 195 -21.42 2.22 10.12
C VAL A 195 -19.96 1.75 10.28
N VAL A 196 -19.39 1.98 11.46
CA VAL A 196 -18.04 1.52 11.80
C VAL A 196 -17.95 0.00 11.76
N LEU A 197 -18.87 -0.70 12.43
CA LEU A 197 -18.88 -2.17 12.47
C LEU A 197 -19.09 -2.80 11.09
N ASP A 198 -19.93 -2.21 10.24
CA ASP A 198 -20.07 -2.65 8.84
C ASP A 198 -18.78 -2.44 8.05
N GLY A 199 -18.11 -1.30 8.20
CA GLY A 199 -16.79 -1.06 7.59
C GLY A 199 -15.74 -2.10 8.00
N ILE A 200 -15.73 -2.51 9.28
CA ILE A 200 -14.86 -3.59 9.77
C ILE A 200 -15.28 -4.95 9.19
N LYS A 201 -16.58 -5.27 9.19
CA LYS A 201 -17.07 -6.51 8.57
C LYS A 201 -16.70 -6.62 7.10
N ASN A 202 -16.73 -5.51 6.36
CA ASN A 202 -16.35 -5.43 4.97
C ASN A 202 -14.83 -5.56 4.79
N LEU A 203 -14.04 -4.79 5.54
CA LEU A 203 -12.58 -4.84 5.49
C LEU A 203 -12.04 -6.26 5.73
N PHE A 204 -12.61 -6.97 6.70
CA PHE A 204 -12.20 -8.31 7.10
C PHE A 204 -13.04 -9.45 6.46
N ASP A 205 -13.95 -9.15 5.54
CA ASP A 205 -14.78 -10.14 4.83
C ASP A 205 -15.51 -11.13 5.76
N LEU A 206 -16.14 -10.61 6.83
CA LEU A 206 -16.74 -11.46 7.88
C LEU A 206 -18.01 -12.18 7.41
N HIS A 207 -18.61 -11.72 6.32
CA HIS A 207 -19.79 -12.35 5.71
C HIS A 207 -19.46 -13.59 4.86
N CYS A 208 -18.18 -13.85 4.57
CA CYS A 208 -17.75 -14.99 3.77
C CYS A 208 -18.20 -16.33 4.38
N GLU A 209 -18.64 -17.24 3.50
CA GLU A 209 -18.87 -18.65 3.80
C GLU A 209 -17.70 -19.48 3.24
N PRO A 210 -16.65 -19.72 4.04
CA PRO A 210 -15.40 -20.29 3.53
C PRO A 210 -15.59 -21.68 2.93
N ASP A 211 -16.49 -22.50 3.46
CA ASP A 211 -16.77 -23.83 2.91
C ASP A 211 -17.43 -23.77 1.52
N THR A 212 -18.32 -22.79 1.32
CA THR A 212 -18.99 -22.56 0.02
C THR A 212 -17.96 -22.13 -1.03
N VAL A 213 -17.06 -21.21 -0.66
CA VAL A 213 -15.97 -20.76 -1.54
C VAL A 213 -15.01 -21.91 -1.85
N ALA A 214 -14.57 -22.64 -0.83
CA ALA A 214 -13.61 -23.73 -1.01
C ALA A 214 -14.16 -24.82 -1.94
N ARG A 215 -15.43 -25.24 -1.78
CA ARG A 215 -16.08 -26.21 -2.67
C ARG A 215 -16.17 -25.74 -4.12
N ALA A 216 -16.41 -24.44 -4.33
CA ALA A 216 -16.51 -23.89 -5.68
C ALA A 216 -15.15 -23.74 -6.37
N LEU A 217 -14.09 -23.56 -5.59
CA LEU A 217 -12.72 -23.37 -6.08
C LEU A 217 -11.87 -24.64 -6.07
N THR A 218 -12.42 -25.81 -5.74
CA THR A 218 -11.71 -27.10 -5.86
C THR A 218 -11.15 -27.35 -7.26
N SER A 219 -11.79 -26.80 -8.31
CA SER A 219 -11.27 -26.89 -9.68
C SER A 219 -9.93 -26.17 -9.89
N MET A 220 -9.51 -25.29 -8.96
CA MET A 220 -8.16 -24.71 -8.94
C MET A 220 -7.09 -25.75 -8.61
N ASP A 221 -7.44 -26.84 -7.95
CA ASP A 221 -6.50 -27.87 -7.51
C ASP A 221 -5.85 -28.61 -8.70
N GLU A 222 -6.49 -28.58 -9.87
CA GLU A 222 -5.99 -29.13 -11.14
C GLU A 222 -5.00 -28.19 -11.86
N SER A 223 -4.84 -26.95 -11.37
CA SER A 223 -3.89 -26.00 -11.94
C SER A 223 -2.46 -26.28 -11.43
N ALA A 224 -1.45 -25.82 -12.18
CA ALA A 224 -0.03 -25.94 -11.82
C ALA A 224 0.37 -25.25 -10.49
N LEU A 225 -0.60 -24.64 -9.78
CA LEU A 225 -0.44 -23.82 -8.58
C LEU A 225 -0.78 -24.56 -7.27
N GLY A 226 -1.34 -25.77 -7.36
CA GLY A 226 -1.74 -26.57 -6.20
C GLY A 226 -3.10 -26.14 -5.59
N PRO A 227 -3.51 -26.77 -4.48
CA PRO A 227 -4.89 -26.68 -4.02
C PRO A 227 -5.26 -25.32 -3.43
N PHE A 228 -6.53 -24.94 -3.55
CA PHE A 228 -7.06 -23.76 -2.88
C PHE A 228 -6.85 -23.86 -1.36
N ILE A 229 -6.52 -22.74 -0.71
CA ILE A 229 -6.28 -22.71 0.74
C ILE A 229 -7.57 -22.26 1.43
N PRO A 230 -8.24 -23.13 2.21
CA PRO A 230 -9.45 -22.76 2.94
C PRO A 230 -9.21 -21.60 3.90
N GLY A 231 -10.22 -20.73 4.02
CA GLY A 231 -10.19 -19.59 4.93
C GLY A 231 -9.50 -18.34 4.39
N ILE A 232 -9.00 -18.36 3.14
CA ILE A 232 -8.66 -17.13 2.42
C ILE A 232 -9.90 -16.23 2.33
N ARG A 233 -9.69 -14.95 2.55
CA ARG A 233 -10.69 -13.88 2.46
C ARG A 233 -10.33 -12.91 1.34
N VAL A 234 -11.31 -12.13 0.91
CA VAL A 234 -11.08 -10.94 0.06
C VAL A 234 -11.06 -9.71 0.97
N PRO A 235 -9.88 -9.13 1.27
CA PRO A 235 -9.83 -7.90 2.04
C PRO A 235 -10.70 -6.84 1.37
N GLY A 236 -11.74 -6.36 2.03
CA GLY A 236 -12.64 -5.35 1.45
C GLY A 236 -12.07 -3.95 1.61
N CYS A 237 -12.93 -3.00 1.98
CA CYS A 237 -12.54 -1.67 2.41
C CYS A 237 -13.30 -1.24 3.66
N PHE A 238 -12.68 -0.38 4.48
CA PHE A 238 -13.43 0.39 5.47
C PHE A 238 -14.15 1.57 4.79
N ASP A 239 -13.41 2.33 3.98
CA ASP A 239 -13.91 3.45 3.18
C ASP A 239 -13.66 3.22 1.67
N ALA A 240 -14.72 3.34 0.89
CA ALA A 240 -14.70 3.05 -0.55
C ALA A 240 -13.93 4.10 -1.36
N PHE A 241 -13.99 5.37 -0.95
CA PHE A 241 -13.29 6.46 -1.62
C PHE A 241 -11.78 6.35 -1.39
N GLU A 242 -11.36 6.19 -0.14
CA GLU A 242 -9.97 5.92 0.27
C GLU A 242 -9.38 4.76 -0.54
N THR A 243 -10.09 3.64 -0.61
CA THR A 243 -9.62 2.45 -1.34
C THR A 243 -9.56 2.66 -2.84
N ALA A 244 -10.50 3.42 -3.42
CA ALA A 244 -10.47 3.78 -4.83
C ALA A 244 -9.31 4.73 -5.17
N VAL A 245 -9.01 5.69 -4.30
CA VAL A 245 -7.82 6.55 -4.43
C VAL A 245 -6.56 5.71 -4.39
N LEU A 246 -6.43 4.77 -3.45
CA LEU A 246 -5.30 3.84 -3.39
C LEU A 246 -5.16 2.99 -4.67
N ALA A 247 -6.28 2.57 -5.26
CA ALA A 247 -6.27 1.83 -6.53
C ALA A 247 -5.68 2.67 -7.68
N VAL A 248 -5.99 3.97 -7.74
CA VAL A 248 -5.44 4.90 -8.73
C VAL A 248 -3.96 5.18 -8.45
N LEU A 249 -3.59 5.44 -7.18
CA LEU A 249 -2.19 5.69 -6.80
C LEU A 249 -1.28 4.49 -7.10
N GLY A 250 -1.81 3.26 -7.00
CA GLY A 250 -1.10 2.01 -7.28
C GLY A 250 -0.99 1.63 -8.76
N GLN A 251 -1.57 2.39 -9.68
CA GLN A 251 -1.45 2.10 -11.12
C GLN A 251 0.02 2.09 -11.55
N GLN A 252 0.45 1.01 -12.22
CA GLN A 252 1.78 0.89 -12.84
C GLN A 252 2.98 1.13 -11.89
N VAL A 253 2.79 0.99 -10.58
CA VAL A 253 3.84 1.16 -9.57
C VAL A 253 3.80 0.01 -8.56
N THR A 254 4.86 -0.11 -7.76
CA THR A 254 4.87 -1.10 -6.67
C THR A 254 3.90 -0.69 -5.55
N VAL A 255 3.47 -1.67 -4.74
CA VAL A 255 2.62 -1.41 -3.56
C VAL A 255 3.28 -0.42 -2.60
N GLN A 256 4.60 -0.52 -2.41
CA GLN A 256 5.36 0.40 -1.53
C GLN A 256 5.39 1.83 -2.08
N ALA A 257 5.52 2.00 -3.40
CA ALA A 257 5.45 3.32 -4.04
C ALA A 257 4.05 3.93 -3.90
N ALA A 258 2.99 3.13 -4.10
CA ALA A 258 1.61 3.56 -3.90
C ALA A 258 1.37 4.02 -2.45
N ARG A 259 1.84 3.25 -1.47
CA ARG A 259 1.80 3.58 -0.04
C ARG A 259 2.53 4.89 0.28
N THR A 260 3.66 5.15 -0.38
CA THR A 260 4.41 6.39 -0.22
C THR A 260 3.62 7.60 -0.74
N LEU A 261 3.00 7.48 -1.92
CA LEU A 261 2.14 8.53 -2.48
C LEU A 261 0.91 8.78 -1.58
N ALA A 262 0.29 7.73 -1.07
CA ALA A 262 -0.84 7.84 -0.15
C ALA A 262 -0.45 8.55 1.15
N GLY A 263 0.70 8.21 1.73
CA GLY A 263 1.23 8.90 2.91
C GLY A 263 1.44 10.40 2.66
N ARG A 264 1.99 10.80 1.51
CA ARG A 264 2.13 12.22 1.15
C ARG A 264 0.79 12.92 0.96
N LEU A 265 -0.18 12.25 0.34
CA LEU A 265 -1.55 12.77 0.16
C LEU A 265 -2.21 13.02 1.52
N VAL A 266 -2.15 12.06 2.44
CA VAL A 266 -2.74 12.20 3.77
C VAL A 266 -2.02 13.27 4.59
N GLN A 267 -0.69 13.36 4.54
CA GLN A 267 0.04 14.41 5.24
C GLN A 267 -0.31 15.81 4.73
N ALA A 268 -0.62 15.96 3.43
CA ALA A 268 -0.94 17.25 2.83
C ALA A 268 -2.42 17.65 3.00
N LEU A 269 -3.35 16.69 2.89
CA LEU A 269 -4.79 16.95 2.79
C LEU A 269 -5.62 16.31 3.91
N GLY A 270 -5.06 15.36 4.66
CA GLY A 270 -5.72 14.73 5.78
C GLY A 270 -5.83 15.63 7.00
N SER A 271 -6.71 15.28 7.94
CA SER A 271 -6.88 16.04 9.18
C SER A 271 -6.09 15.42 10.33
N PRO A 272 -5.24 16.19 11.03
CA PRO A 272 -4.53 15.70 12.21
C PRO A 272 -5.48 15.24 13.30
N MET A 273 -5.11 14.18 14.02
CA MET A 273 -5.86 13.65 15.15
C MET A 273 -4.89 13.09 16.20
N ASP A 274 -5.11 13.42 17.46
CA ASP A 274 -4.45 12.76 18.57
C ASP A 274 -5.29 11.56 19.01
N THR A 275 -4.73 10.36 18.82
CA THR A 275 -5.39 9.10 19.17
C THR A 275 -4.84 8.49 20.45
N GLY A 276 -3.70 8.98 20.95
CA GLY A 276 -2.90 8.26 21.94
C GLY A 276 -2.27 6.95 21.43
N ILE A 277 -2.45 6.59 20.15
CA ILE A 277 -1.91 5.38 19.53
C ILE A 277 -0.76 5.76 18.59
N ASP A 278 0.44 5.27 18.89
CA ASP A 278 1.62 5.51 18.07
C ASP A 278 1.41 5.11 16.60
N GLY A 279 1.74 6.03 15.69
CA GLY A 279 1.58 5.86 14.24
C GLY A 279 0.19 6.18 13.68
N LEU A 280 -0.80 6.49 14.53
CA LEU A 280 -2.14 6.92 14.11
C LEU A 280 -2.37 8.41 14.42
N THR A 281 -2.03 9.26 13.47
CA THR A 281 -1.91 10.72 13.68
C THR A 281 -2.83 11.53 12.78
N THR A 282 -3.48 10.91 11.80
CA THR A 282 -4.16 11.65 10.72
C THR A 282 -5.32 10.84 10.16
N THR A 283 -6.42 11.49 9.81
CA THR A 283 -7.53 10.87 9.07
C THR A 283 -7.34 11.07 7.57
N PHE A 284 -7.78 10.10 6.77
CA PHE A 284 -7.86 10.26 5.32
C PHE A 284 -8.81 11.43 4.95
N PRO A 285 -8.52 12.22 3.90
CA PRO A 285 -9.39 13.32 3.49
C PRO A 285 -10.75 12.83 2.96
N MET A 286 -11.81 13.56 3.29
CA MET A 286 -13.16 13.26 2.81
C MET A 286 -13.34 13.69 1.34
N VAL A 287 -14.31 13.08 0.66
CA VAL A 287 -14.70 13.42 -0.72
C VAL A 287 -14.91 14.93 -0.89
N GLN A 288 -15.66 15.54 0.03
CA GLN A 288 -16.00 16.97 -0.03
C GLN A 288 -14.77 17.88 0.11
N GLU A 289 -13.76 17.44 0.86
CA GLU A 289 -12.52 18.22 1.03
C GLU A 289 -11.74 18.27 -0.27
N LEU A 290 -11.70 17.17 -1.03
CA LEU A 290 -11.06 17.13 -2.35
C LEU A 290 -11.84 17.94 -3.40
N LEU A 291 -13.17 17.94 -3.34
CA LEU A 291 -14.02 18.70 -4.26
C LEU A 291 -14.00 20.21 -3.99
N ASN A 292 -13.74 20.62 -2.75
CA ASN A 292 -13.71 22.02 -2.33
C ASN A 292 -12.31 22.65 -2.44
N LEU A 293 -11.31 21.94 -3.00
CA LEU A 293 -10.00 22.53 -3.24
C LEU A 293 -10.08 23.65 -4.28
N ASP A 294 -9.48 24.79 -3.97
CA ASP A 294 -9.43 25.92 -4.89
C ASP A 294 -8.51 25.62 -6.09
N GLY A 295 -8.98 25.82 -7.31
CA GLY A 295 -8.20 25.58 -8.52
C GLY A 295 -8.20 24.13 -8.99
N ALA A 296 -7.29 23.79 -9.91
CA ALA A 296 -7.25 22.46 -10.52
C ALA A 296 -6.59 21.43 -9.59
N ILE A 297 -7.15 20.22 -9.48
CA ILE A 297 -6.68 19.18 -8.55
C ILE A 297 -5.18 18.85 -8.70
N GLU A 298 -4.63 18.98 -9.90
CA GLU A 298 -3.22 18.70 -10.20
C GLU A 298 -2.27 19.73 -9.61
N GLN A 299 -2.74 20.94 -9.30
CA GLN A 299 -1.95 21.96 -8.61
C GLN A 299 -1.68 21.56 -7.16
N HIS A 300 -2.60 20.79 -6.57
CA HIS A 300 -2.49 20.27 -5.20
C HIS A 300 -1.77 18.93 -5.14
N LEU A 301 -2.12 18.00 -6.04
CA LEU A 301 -1.59 16.64 -6.02
C LEU A 301 -0.25 16.49 -6.76
N GLY A 302 0.03 17.35 -7.75
CA GLY A 302 1.29 17.36 -8.52
C GLY A 302 2.54 17.48 -7.64
N PRO A 303 2.62 18.46 -6.72
CA PRO A 303 3.73 18.60 -5.77
C PRO A 303 4.00 17.37 -4.89
N LEU A 304 3.02 16.48 -4.72
CA LEU A 304 3.14 15.25 -3.93
C LEU A 304 3.76 14.09 -4.74
N GLY A 305 4.02 14.31 -6.03
CA GLY A 305 4.48 13.30 -6.98
C GLY A 305 3.36 12.51 -7.66
N ILE A 306 2.11 13.00 -7.57
CA ILE A 306 0.96 12.40 -8.24
C ILE A 306 0.81 13.05 -9.62
N ILE A 307 1.03 12.26 -10.67
CA ILE A 307 0.95 12.75 -12.05
C ILE A 307 -0.47 13.25 -12.41
N THR A 308 -0.56 14.19 -13.35
CA THR A 308 -1.80 14.82 -13.80
C THR A 308 -2.93 13.83 -14.09
N ALA A 309 -2.64 12.74 -14.83
CA ALA A 309 -3.67 11.74 -15.16
C ALA A 309 -4.28 11.08 -13.91
N ARG A 310 -3.46 10.75 -12.89
CA ARG A 310 -3.92 10.15 -11.64
C ARG A 310 -4.68 11.16 -10.78
N ALA A 311 -4.19 12.40 -10.72
CA ALA A 311 -4.87 13.47 -10.00
C ALA A 311 -6.28 13.74 -10.56
N ARG A 312 -6.42 13.80 -11.90
CA ARG A 312 -7.72 13.89 -12.56
C ARG A 312 -8.63 12.69 -12.29
N ALA A 313 -8.09 11.47 -12.32
CA ALA A 313 -8.86 10.27 -12.02
C ALA A 313 -9.37 10.25 -10.57
N ILE A 314 -8.53 10.69 -9.61
CA ILE A 314 -8.92 10.86 -8.20
C ILE A 314 -10.06 11.88 -8.06
N HIS A 315 -9.97 13.02 -8.74
CA HIS A 315 -11.06 14.00 -8.75
C HIS A 315 -12.33 13.46 -9.41
N GLY A 316 -12.20 12.69 -10.50
CA GLY A 316 -13.33 12.03 -11.15
C GLY A 316 -14.04 11.04 -10.21
N LEU A 317 -13.28 10.28 -9.42
CA LEU A 317 -13.84 9.42 -8.36
C LEU A 317 -14.54 10.23 -7.28
N ALA A 318 -13.92 11.32 -6.81
CA ALA A 318 -14.51 12.21 -5.81
C ALA A 318 -15.85 12.78 -6.30
N ALA A 319 -15.90 13.25 -7.55
CA ALA A 319 -17.11 13.80 -8.14
C ALA A 319 -18.21 12.73 -8.25
N MET A 320 -17.88 11.55 -8.77
CA MET A 320 -18.83 10.45 -8.96
C MET A 320 -19.39 9.91 -7.63
N MET A 321 -18.55 9.79 -6.60
CA MET A 321 -18.97 9.32 -5.28
C MET A 321 -19.65 10.42 -4.46
N GLY A 322 -19.30 11.69 -4.68
CA GLY A 322 -19.89 12.84 -3.99
C GLY A 322 -21.28 13.24 -4.51
N SER A 323 -21.62 12.89 -5.75
CA SER A 323 -22.93 13.14 -6.35
C SER A 323 -23.92 11.99 -6.19
N ASP A 324 -23.63 11.01 -5.32
CA ASP A 324 -24.39 9.75 -5.14
C ASP A 324 -24.70 9.02 -6.47
N THR A 325 -23.87 9.26 -7.48
CA THR A 325 -24.06 8.72 -8.82
C THR A 325 -23.79 7.21 -8.83
N ILE A 326 -22.88 6.75 -7.98
CA ILE A 326 -22.67 5.33 -7.63
C ILE A 326 -22.45 5.23 -6.12
N ASP A 327 -23.21 4.35 -5.46
CA ASP A 327 -22.80 3.87 -4.14
C ASP A 327 -21.71 2.80 -4.31
N ALA A 328 -20.46 3.21 -4.08
CA ALA A 328 -19.28 2.37 -4.20
C ALA A 328 -19.14 1.34 -3.05
N SER A 329 -20.09 1.31 -2.10
CA SER A 329 -20.18 0.33 -1.02
C SER A 329 -21.30 -0.69 -1.28
N TYR A 330 -22.42 -0.27 -1.89
CA TYR A 330 -23.58 -1.13 -2.14
C TYR A 330 -24.16 -0.93 -3.54
N CYS A 331 -23.73 -1.76 -4.48
CA CYS A 331 -24.30 -1.80 -5.81
C CYS A 331 -24.93 -3.17 -6.09
N PRO A 332 -26.25 -3.24 -6.36
CA PRO A 332 -26.90 -4.49 -6.77
C PRO A 332 -26.37 -5.04 -8.10
N ASP A 333 -25.80 -4.17 -8.95
CA ASP A 333 -25.22 -4.50 -10.25
C ASP A 333 -23.74 -4.08 -10.31
N PRO A 334 -22.83 -4.91 -9.76
CA PRO A 334 -21.39 -4.63 -9.77
C PRO A 334 -20.82 -4.46 -11.18
N GLU A 335 -21.35 -5.19 -12.18
CA GLU A 335 -20.94 -5.06 -13.57
C GLU A 335 -21.25 -3.66 -14.13
N ALA A 336 -22.45 -3.12 -13.86
CA ALA A 336 -22.78 -1.74 -14.21
C ALA A 336 -21.89 -0.74 -13.47
N ALA A 337 -21.55 -0.99 -12.19
CA ALA A 337 -20.62 -0.13 -11.46
C ALA A 337 -19.22 -0.12 -12.10
N VAL A 338 -18.69 -1.27 -12.51
CA VAL A 338 -17.41 -1.36 -13.24
C VAL A 338 -17.44 -0.53 -14.52
N ALA A 339 -18.51 -0.66 -15.33
CA ALA A 339 -18.66 0.10 -16.56
C ALA A 339 -18.62 1.61 -16.31
N ARG A 340 -19.30 2.07 -15.27
CA ARG A 340 -19.32 3.50 -14.92
C ARG A 340 -18.00 3.99 -14.36
N PHE A 341 -17.29 3.21 -13.53
CA PHE A 341 -15.93 3.59 -13.11
C PHE A 341 -15.00 3.79 -14.31
N MET A 342 -15.17 3.02 -15.39
CA MET A 342 -14.39 3.16 -16.63
C MET A 342 -14.76 4.40 -17.47
N GLU A 343 -15.87 5.09 -17.17
CA GLU A 343 -16.19 6.39 -17.78
C GLU A 343 -15.23 7.50 -17.31
N ILE A 344 -14.57 7.31 -16.16
CA ILE A 344 -13.58 8.26 -15.62
C ILE A 344 -12.27 8.14 -16.42
N PRO A 345 -11.79 9.21 -17.07
CA PRO A 345 -10.51 9.20 -17.76
C PRO A 345 -9.37 8.82 -16.81
N GLY A 346 -8.57 7.81 -17.19
CA GLY A 346 -7.49 7.28 -16.36
C GLY A 346 -7.87 6.04 -15.53
N ILE A 347 -9.12 5.58 -15.57
CA ILE A 347 -9.57 4.33 -14.93
C ILE A 347 -9.87 3.29 -16.00
N GLY A 348 -8.98 2.30 -16.12
CA GLY A 348 -9.16 1.16 -17.00
C GLY A 348 -9.84 -0.04 -16.33
N ALA A 349 -10.07 -1.11 -17.11
CA ALA A 349 -10.74 -2.32 -16.64
C ALA A 349 -10.10 -2.95 -15.39
N TRP A 350 -8.76 -2.93 -15.28
CA TRP A 350 -8.07 -3.42 -14.08
C TRP A 350 -8.42 -2.60 -12.84
N THR A 351 -8.34 -1.26 -12.91
CA THR A 351 -8.62 -0.39 -11.76
C THR A 351 -10.10 -0.46 -11.38
N ALA A 352 -11.01 -0.42 -12.36
CA ALA A 352 -12.45 -0.55 -12.11
C ALA A 352 -12.81 -1.91 -11.49
N GLY A 353 -12.25 -3.01 -12.01
CA GLY A 353 -12.43 -4.35 -11.46
C GLY A 353 -11.87 -4.48 -10.04
N TYR A 354 -10.73 -3.84 -9.76
CA TYR A 354 -10.13 -3.83 -8.41
C TYR A 354 -10.99 -3.03 -7.42
N ILE A 355 -11.53 -1.88 -7.84
CA ILE A 355 -12.49 -1.10 -7.04
C ILE A 355 -13.74 -1.94 -6.75
N ALA A 356 -14.31 -2.62 -7.76
CA ALA A 356 -15.47 -3.49 -7.54
C ALA A 356 -15.16 -4.67 -6.61
N MET A 357 -13.98 -5.29 -6.76
CA MET A 357 -13.51 -6.37 -5.88
C MET A 357 -13.41 -5.92 -4.42
N ARG A 358 -12.76 -4.77 -4.16
CA ARG A 358 -12.42 -4.29 -2.82
C ARG A 358 -13.56 -3.49 -2.17
N CYS A 359 -14.17 -2.57 -2.91
CA CYS A 359 -15.15 -1.63 -2.37
C CYS A 359 -16.57 -2.21 -2.34
N LEU A 360 -17.01 -2.82 -3.44
CA LEU A 360 -18.34 -3.46 -3.52
C LEU A 360 -18.35 -4.86 -2.88
N ALA A 361 -17.18 -5.36 -2.44
CA ALA A 361 -16.96 -6.73 -2.01
C ALA A 361 -17.53 -7.75 -3.02
N TRP A 362 -17.33 -7.49 -4.32
CA TRP A 362 -17.90 -8.32 -5.38
C TRP A 362 -17.13 -9.65 -5.47
N PRO A 363 -17.72 -10.79 -5.06
CA PRO A 363 -17.00 -12.06 -4.96
C PRO A 363 -16.56 -12.62 -6.32
N ASP A 364 -17.16 -12.12 -7.41
CA ASP A 364 -16.91 -12.60 -8.77
C ASP A 364 -16.05 -11.66 -9.61
N ALA A 365 -15.47 -10.62 -8.98
CA ALA A 365 -14.53 -9.72 -9.65
C ALA A 365 -13.29 -10.49 -10.10
N PHE A 366 -12.79 -10.21 -11.32
CA PHE A 366 -11.61 -10.89 -11.84
C PHE A 366 -10.69 -9.94 -12.61
N LEU A 367 -9.40 -9.98 -12.28
CA LEU A 367 -8.38 -9.05 -12.78
C LEU A 367 -7.51 -9.74 -13.84
N ALA A 368 -8.07 -10.02 -15.02
CA ALA A 368 -7.41 -10.84 -16.04
C ALA A 368 -6.08 -10.27 -16.58
N THR A 369 -5.91 -8.95 -16.51
CA THR A 369 -4.68 -8.26 -16.95
C THR A 369 -3.67 -8.05 -15.83
N ASP A 370 -3.99 -8.47 -14.60
CA ASP A 370 -3.11 -8.31 -13.44
C ASP A 370 -1.79 -9.10 -13.61
N LEU A 371 -0.68 -8.44 -13.30
CA LEU A 371 0.65 -9.00 -13.51
C LEU A 371 0.88 -10.26 -12.67
N GLU A 372 0.45 -10.27 -11.41
CA GLU A 372 0.68 -11.38 -10.49
C GLU A 372 -0.27 -12.55 -10.80
N VAL A 373 -1.51 -12.27 -11.21
CA VAL A 373 -2.42 -13.30 -11.76
C VAL A 373 -1.81 -13.97 -13.00
N ARG A 374 -1.28 -13.19 -13.95
CA ARG A 374 -0.66 -13.71 -15.18
C ARG A 374 0.58 -14.56 -14.89
N LYS A 375 1.44 -14.08 -13.98
CA LYS A 375 2.64 -14.82 -13.52
C LYS A 375 2.25 -16.14 -12.87
N ALA A 376 1.32 -16.12 -11.91
CA ALA A 376 0.86 -17.31 -11.22
C ALA A 376 0.31 -18.35 -12.21
N LEU A 377 -0.53 -17.94 -13.16
CA LEU A 377 -1.15 -18.86 -14.11
C LEU A 377 -0.21 -19.36 -15.21
N ARG A 378 1.04 -18.84 -15.29
CA ARG A 378 2.05 -19.20 -16.30
C ARG A 378 1.50 -19.20 -17.74
N THR A 379 0.45 -18.42 -17.98
CA THR A 379 -0.33 -18.42 -19.22
C THR A 379 -0.30 -17.01 -19.83
N PRO A 380 0.18 -16.84 -21.07
CA PRO A 380 0.55 -15.50 -21.54
C PRO A 380 -0.59 -14.63 -22.11
N SER A 381 -1.77 -15.16 -22.47
CA SER A 381 -2.86 -14.36 -23.08
C SER A 381 -4.07 -14.12 -22.17
N PRO A 382 -4.60 -12.88 -22.08
CA PRO A 382 -5.79 -12.55 -21.28
C PRO A 382 -7.04 -13.36 -21.65
N GLY A 383 -7.24 -13.68 -22.94
CA GLY A 383 -8.39 -14.46 -23.39
C GLY A 383 -8.44 -15.87 -22.81
N LYS A 384 -7.30 -16.57 -22.76
CA LYS A 384 -7.22 -17.91 -22.14
C LYS A 384 -7.44 -17.86 -20.63
N ILE A 385 -6.91 -16.82 -19.98
CA ILE A 385 -7.10 -16.57 -18.55
C ILE A 385 -8.59 -16.36 -18.23
N LEU A 386 -9.32 -15.60 -19.05
CA LEU A 386 -10.76 -15.41 -18.90
C LEU A 386 -11.54 -16.72 -19.06
N THR A 387 -11.22 -17.53 -20.08
CA THR A 387 -11.87 -18.84 -20.28
C THR A 387 -11.63 -19.79 -19.11
N LEU A 388 -10.41 -19.80 -18.54
CA LEU A 388 -10.11 -20.59 -17.35
C LEU A 388 -10.91 -20.10 -16.14
N ALA A 389 -10.98 -18.78 -15.94
CA ALA A 389 -11.65 -18.17 -14.80
C ALA A 389 -13.17 -18.40 -14.76
N GLU A 390 -13.81 -18.73 -15.88
CA GLU A 390 -15.23 -19.12 -15.91
C GLU A 390 -15.56 -20.27 -14.97
N ARG A 391 -14.60 -21.20 -14.75
CA ARG A 391 -14.77 -22.34 -13.83
C ARG A 391 -14.81 -21.94 -12.35
N TRP A 392 -14.40 -20.72 -12.04
CA TRP A 392 -14.32 -20.19 -10.68
C TRP A 392 -15.50 -19.29 -10.32
N LYS A 393 -16.44 -19.07 -11.25
CA LYS A 393 -17.65 -18.32 -10.96
C LYS A 393 -18.50 -19.04 -9.89
N PRO A 394 -19.17 -18.30 -8.99
CA PRO A 394 -19.20 -16.84 -8.85
C PRO A 394 -18.16 -16.29 -7.84
N TRP A 395 -17.00 -16.95 -7.68
CA TRP A 395 -16.02 -16.69 -6.62
C TRP A 395 -14.63 -16.29 -7.15
N ARG A 396 -14.57 -15.70 -8.35
CA ARG A 396 -13.32 -15.33 -9.01
C ARG A 396 -12.43 -14.38 -8.19
N ALA A 397 -12.98 -13.54 -7.31
CA ALA A 397 -12.20 -12.65 -6.46
C ALA A 397 -11.36 -13.44 -5.42
N TYR A 398 -11.91 -14.53 -4.89
CA TYR A 398 -11.19 -15.43 -3.99
C TYR A 398 -10.10 -16.21 -4.73
N ALA A 399 -10.35 -16.56 -6.00
CA ALA A 399 -9.31 -17.12 -6.87
C ALA A 399 -8.16 -16.11 -7.07
N VAL A 400 -8.45 -14.83 -7.33
CA VAL A 400 -7.41 -13.77 -7.41
C VAL A 400 -6.60 -13.69 -6.12
N MET A 401 -7.24 -13.70 -4.95
CA MET A 401 -6.53 -13.68 -3.66
C MET A 401 -5.64 -14.92 -3.46
N HIS A 402 -6.12 -16.09 -3.87
CA HIS A 402 -5.31 -17.30 -3.86
C HIS A 402 -4.07 -17.16 -4.76
N LEU A 403 -4.25 -16.68 -5.99
CA LEU A 403 -3.15 -16.48 -6.95
C LEU A 403 -2.13 -15.46 -6.44
N TRP A 404 -2.56 -14.34 -5.85
CA TRP A 404 -1.66 -13.36 -5.25
C TRP A 404 -0.86 -13.91 -4.07
N ASN A 405 -1.53 -14.60 -3.14
CA ASN A 405 -0.85 -15.21 -1.99
C ASN A 405 0.15 -16.28 -2.43
N ARG A 406 -0.16 -17.02 -3.50
CA ARG A 406 0.74 -18.01 -4.10
C ARG A 406 1.91 -17.37 -4.82
N ALA A 407 1.70 -16.37 -5.69
CA ALA A 407 2.79 -15.65 -6.35
C ALA A 407 3.73 -15.02 -5.31
N GLU A 408 3.17 -14.50 -4.22
CA GLU A 408 3.96 -13.99 -3.11
C GLU A 408 4.69 -15.10 -2.36
N ALA A 409 4.05 -16.23 -2.06
CA ALA A 409 4.71 -17.36 -1.43
C ALA A 409 5.78 -17.99 -2.33
N GLU A 410 5.58 -18.04 -3.64
CA GLU A 410 6.56 -18.50 -4.64
C GLU A 410 7.73 -17.53 -4.70
N SER A 411 7.50 -16.22 -4.79
CA SER A 411 8.58 -15.24 -4.70
C SER A 411 9.32 -15.35 -3.37
N VAL A 412 8.63 -15.41 -2.23
CA VAL A 412 9.27 -15.62 -0.91
C VAL A 412 9.99 -16.95 -0.87
N SER A 413 9.45 -18.04 -1.41
CA SER A 413 10.08 -19.37 -1.43
C SER A 413 11.22 -19.44 -2.42
N ASP A 414 11.20 -18.68 -3.52
CA ASP A 414 12.35 -18.49 -4.40
C ASP A 414 13.40 -17.71 -3.65
N HIS A 415 13.04 -16.67 -2.90
CA HIS A 415 13.95 -15.93 -2.03
C HIS A 415 14.43 -16.78 -0.84
N THR A 416 13.61 -17.71 -0.32
CA THR A 416 13.89 -18.55 0.87
C THR A 416 14.59 -19.86 0.48
N THR A 417 14.38 -20.39 -0.72
CA THR A 417 15.07 -21.54 -1.31
C THR A 417 16.39 -21.07 -1.92
N LYS A 418 16.43 -19.86 -2.48
CA LYS A 418 17.70 -19.13 -2.69
C LYS A 418 18.37 -18.89 -1.33
N SER A 419 17.67 -18.41 -0.30
CA SER A 419 18.26 -18.17 1.04
C SER A 419 18.63 -19.44 1.83
N LYS A 420 17.98 -20.60 1.61
CA LYS A 420 18.32 -21.90 2.22
C LYS A 420 19.43 -22.61 1.47
N LYS A 421 19.46 -22.56 0.13
CA LYS A 421 20.67 -22.95 -0.63
C LYS A 421 21.86 -22.05 -0.26
N ARG A 422 21.62 -20.78 0.04
CA ARG A 422 22.58 -19.78 0.55
C ARG A 422 22.93 -19.94 2.04
N ASN A 423 22.21 -20.78 2.79
CA ASN A 423 22.54 -21.12 4.18
C ASN A 423 23.18 -22.52 4.31
N GLU A 424 22.90 -23.46 3.39
CA GLU A 424 23.58 -24.77 3.34
C GLU A 424 24.91 -24.72 2.58
N LYS A 425 25.08 -23.75 1.68
CA LYS A 425 26.39 -23.23 1.28
C LYS A 425 26.48 -21.82 1.81
N LYS A 426 27.48 -21.50 2.65
CA LYS A 426 27.92 -20.11 2.87
C LYS A 426 28.05 -19.43 1.50
N GLU A 427 27.05 -18.68 1.06
CA GLU A 427 27.05 -17.97 -0.22
C GLU A 427 27.21 -16.48 0.08
N ALA A 428 28.33 -15.96 -0.43
CA ALA A 428 28.87 -14.63 -0.24
C ALA A 428 27.86 -13.50 -0.15
N MET A 429 28.14 -12.54 0.72
CA MET A 429 27.38 -11.29 0.81
C MET A 429 27.45 -10.46 -0.47
N HIS A 430 28.51 -10.63 -1.28
CA HIS A 430 28.73 -9.90 -2.52
C HIS A 430 29.27 -10.77 -3.65
N TYR A 431 28.86 -10.46 -4.88
CA TYR A 431 29.42 -11.05 -6.09
C TYR A 431 30.41 -10.10 -6.75
N LEU A 432 31.40 -10.65 -7.44
CA LEU A 432 32.42 -9.90 -8.16
C LEU A 432 32.44 -10.20 -9.64
N SER A 433 32.84 -9.21 -10.41
CA SER A 433 33.26 -9.35 -11.80
C SER A 433 34.38 -8.36 -12.09
N HIS A 434 35.14 -8.63 -13.13
CA HIS A 434 36.24 -7.77 -13.57
C HIS A 434 35.92 -7.19 -14.94
N TYR A 435 36.37 -5.96 -15.15
CA TYR A 435 36.26 -5.26 -16.42
C TYR A 435 37.62 -4.66 -16.77
N GLU A 436 38.12 -4.94 -17.98
CA GLU A 436 39.37 -4.37 -18.47
C GLU A 436 39.08 -3.05 -19.17
N SER A 437 39.47 -1.94 -18.55
CA SER A 437 39.32 -0.61 -19.17
C SER A 437 40.62 -0.10 -19.78
N PRO A 438 40.56 0.87 -20.72
CA PRO A 438 41.75 1.55 -21.23
C PRO A 438 42.59 2.28 -20.16
N LEU A 439 42.03 2.53 -18.96
CA LEU A 439 42.69 3.23 -17.85
C LEU A 439 43.08 2.28 -16.69
N GLY A 440 43.04 0.97 -16.94
CA GLY A 440 43.41 -0.09 -16.01
C GLY A 440 42.24 -1.02 -15.65
N ALA A 441 42.56 -2.16 -15.04
CA ALA A 441 41.58 -3.13 -14.58
C ALA A 441 40.62 -2.50 -13.56
N MET A 442 39.35 -2.91 -13.63
CA MET A 442 38.29 -2.48 -12.73
C MET A 442 37.61 -3.68 -12.08
N THR A 443 37.25 -3.53 -10.82
CA THR A 443 36.44 -4.50 -10.07
C THR A 443 35.02 -3.99 -9.93
N MET A 444 34.05 -4.82 -10.29
CA MET A 444 32.61 -4.62 -10.10
C MET A 444 32.10 -5.48 -8.96
N ALA A 445 31.30 -4.91 -8.07
CA ALA A 445 30.64 -5.62 -6.97
C ALA A 445 29.11 -5.50 -7.05
N SER A 446 28.41 -6.56 -6.67
CA SER A 446 26.95 -6.61 -6.67
C SER A 446 26.39 -7.39 -5.49
N ASP A 447 25.20 -6.99 -5.01
CA ASP A 447 24.37 -7.77 -4.08
C ASP A 447 23.56 -8.89 -4.76
N GLY A 448 23.72 -9.06 -6.08
CA GLY A 448 22.99 -10.00 -6.93
C GLY A 448 21.97 -9.33 -7.86
N GLU A 449 21.51 -8.11 -7.53
CA GLU A 449 20.51 -7.37 -8.31
C GLU A 449 21.01 -5.97 -8.72
N HIS A 450 21.71 -5.27 -7.83
CA HIS A 450 22.21 -3.91 -8.02
C HIS A 450 23.74 -3.90 -8.01
N LEU A 451 24.33 -2.94 -8.71
CA LEU A 451 25.74 -2.62 -8.61
C LEU A 451 25.96 -1.87 -7.29
N THR A 452 26.75 -2.44 -6.41
CA THR A 452 27.09 -1.87 -5.09
C THR A 452 28.52 -1.34 -5.05
N GLY A 453 29.31 -1.63 -6.08
CA GLY A 453 30.67 -1.12 -6.21
C GLY A 453 31.22 -1.20 -7.63
N LEU A 454 32.04 -0.23 -7.98
CA LEU A 454 32.83 -0.13 -9.20
C LEU A 454 34.07 0.71 -8.89
N TRP A 455 35.25 0.11 -9.02
CA TRP A 455 36.52 0.73 -8.67
C TRP A 455 37.57 0.41 -9.73
N PHE A 456 38.52 1.32 -9.95
CA PHE A 456 39.80 0.93 -10.53
C PHE A 456 40.60 0.15 -9.50
N ASP A 457 41.22 -0.94 -9.92
CA ASP A 457 42.04 -1.75 -9.04
C ASP A 457 43.19 -0.91 -8.45
N GLY A 458 43.29 -0.93 -7.12
CA GLY A 458 44.29 -0.14 -6.38
C GLY A 458 43.92 1.33 -6.15
N GLN A 459 42.68 1.77 -6.45
CA GLN A 459 42.24 3.12 -6.10
C GLN A 459 42.07 3.33 -4.59
N LYS A 460 41.95 4.58 -4.15
CA LYS A 460 41.63 4.91 -2.75
C LYS A 460 40.23 4.39 -2.41
N TYR A 461 40.09 3.62 -1.32
CA TYR A 461 38.86 2.92 -0.92
C TYR A 461 38.38 1.84 -1.92
N ASP A 462 39.31 1.22 -2.64
CA ASP A 462 39.04 0.03 -3.46
C ASP A 462 38.33 -1.06 -2.62
N ARG A 463 37.33 -1.72 -3.24
CA ARG A 463 36.52 -2.80 -2.63
C ARG A 463 35.85 -2.42 -1.29
N SER A 464 35.60 -1.12 -1.04
CA SER A 464 35.07 -0.63 0.23
C SER A 464 33.64 -1.07 0.59
N THR A 465 32.91 -1.69 -0.33
CA THR A 465 31.54 -2.21 -0.10
C THR A 465 31.47 -3.73 -0.12
N ILE A 466 32.60 -4.43 -0.08
CA ILE A 466 32.64 -5.88 -0.04
C ILE A 466 33.54 -6.38 1.09
N ASP A 467 33.14 -7.49 1.70
CA ASP A 467 33.94 -8.23 2.67
C ASP A 467 34.78 -9.30 1.96
N ASP A 468 35.73 -9.91 2.69
CA ASP A 468 36.66 -10.94 2.17
C ASP A 468 35.96 -12.23 1.66
N ASP A 469 34.64 -12.35 1.86
CA ASP A 469 33.84 -13.51 1.44
C ASP A 469 33.21 -13.35 0.04
N ALA A 470 33.47 -12.26 -0.67
CA ALA A 470 32.89 -11.97 -1.98
C ALA A 470 33.26 -13.03 -3.05
N VAL A 471 32.28 -13.46 -3.86
CA VAL A 471 32.45 -14.55 -4.84
C VAL A 471 32.50 -14.02 -6.27
N LEU A 472 33.51 -14.45 -7.04
CA LEU A 472 33.59 -14.17 -8.46
C LEU A 472 32.42 -14.82 -9.23
N GLN A 473 31.51 -14.00 -9.76
CA GLN A 473 30.36 -14.43 -10.56
C GLN A 473 30.11 -13.45 -11.72
N PRO A 474 30.90 -13.56 -12.80
CA PRO A 474 31.00 -12.50 -13.81
C PRO A 474 29.76 -12.32 -14.70
N ARG A 475 28.81 -13.29 -14.69
CA ARG A 475 27.66 -13.33 -15.61
C ARG A 475 26.34 -12.84 -14.99
N LEU A 476 26.39 -11.99 -13.97
CA LEU A 476 25.16 -11.37 -13.44
C LEU A 476 24.59 -10.34 -14.45
N PRO A 477 23.26 -10.23 -14.58
CA PRO A 477 22.64 -9.26 -15.48
C PRO A 477 23.09 -7.81 -15.24
N VAL A 478 23.36 -7.44 -13.98
CA VAL A 478 23.85 -6.11 -13.63
C VAL A 478 25.30 -5.88 -14.06
N PHE A 479 26.16 -6.89 -14.02
CA PHE A 479 27.53 -6.78 -14.56
C PHE A 479 27.52 -6.68 -16.08
N THR A 480 26.62 -7.39 -16.77
CA THR A 480 26.46 -7.24 -18.22
C THR A 480 26.01 -5.82 -18.59
N GLN A 481 25.02 -5.25 -17.89
CA GLN A 481 24.59 -3.87 -18.10
C GLN A 481 25.70 -2.86 -17.77
N THR A 482 26.47 -3.11 -16.72
CA THR A 482 27.59 -2.25 -16.31
C THR A 482 28.72 -2.30 -17.33
N ALA A 483 29.07 -3.48 -17.86
CA ALA A 483 30.05 -3.61 -18.93
C ALA A 483 29.60 -2.88 -20.20
N GLN A 484 28.33 -3.03 -20.62
CA GLN A 484 27.78 -2.29 -21.76
C GLN A 484 27.83 -0.77 -21.56
N TRP A 485 27.57 -0.31 -20.32
CA TRP A 485 27.70 1.09 -19.98
C TRP A 485 29.14 1.57 -20.09
N LEU A 486 30.09 0.79 -19.56
CA LEU A 486 31.53 1.10 -19.59
C LEU A 486 32.09 1.08 -21.01
N ASP A 487 31.67 0.13 -21.85
CA ASP A 487 32.07 0.03 -23.25
C ASP A 487 31.69 1.32 -24.01
N ALA A 488 30.42 1.72 -23.93
CA ALA A 488 29.95 2.97 -24.55
C ALA A 488 30.68 4.21 -24.00
N TYR A 489 30.94 4.22 -22.68
CA TYR A 489 31.62 5.32 -22.02
C TYR A 489 33.08 5.47 -22.47
N PHE A 490 33.83 4.37 -22.53
CA PHE A 490 35.24 4.38 -22.95
C PHE A 490 35.44 4.55 -24.47
N GLU A 491 34.38 4.35 -25.26
CA GLU A 491 34.32 4.77 -26.68
C GLU A 491 34.14 6.29 -26.84
N GLY A 492 33.99 7.03 -25.74
CA GLY A 492 33.83 8.49 -25.74
C GLY A 492 32.38 8.95 -25.99
N ALA A 493 31.40 8.08 -25.83
CA ALA A 493 29.98 8.40 -25.96
C ALA A 493 29.28 8.50 -24.60
N ASP A 494 28.18 9.27 -24.54
CA ASP A 494 27.24 9.21 -23.40
C ASP A 494 26.46 7.89 -23.47
N PRO A 495 26.58 6.99 -22.48
CA PRO A 495 25.89 5.70 -22.51
C PRO A 495 24.36 5.80 -22.52
N GLY A 496 23.77 6.95 -22.13
CA GLY A 496 22.33 7.20 -22.24
C GLY A 496 21.43 6.44 -21.24
N PHE A 497 22.01 5.61 -20.37
CA PHE A 497 21.31 4.96 -19.25
C PHE A 497 22.21 4.86 -18.03
N THR A 498 21.66 4.42 -16.90
CA THR A 498 22.41 4.09 -15.69
C THR A 498 22.04 2.67 -15.27
N PRO A 499 22.99 1.73 -15.10
CA PRO A 499 22.72 0.41 -14.54
C PRO A 499 22.02 0.52 -13.17
N PRO A 500 21.25 -0.49 -12.73
CA PRO A 500 20.67 -0.45 -11.39
C PRO A 500 21.77 -0.38 -10.34
N ILE A 501 21.87 0.73 -9.64
CA ILE A 501 22.87 0.97 -8.58
C ILE A 501 22.20 1.01 -7.20
N SER A 502 22.89 0.51 -6.19
CA SER A 502 22.50 0.65 -4.78
C SER A 502 23.69 1.18 -3.99
N ILE A 503 23.52 2.34 -3.34
CA ILE A 503 24.57 3.00 -2.57
C ILE A 503 24.13 3.10 -1.13
N GLU A 504 24.84 2.38 -0.27
CA GLU A 504 24.67 2.47 1.17
C GLU A 504 25.39 3.69 1.74
N GLY A 505 24.86 4.19 2.85
CA GLY A 505 25.41 5.34 3.54
C GLY A 505 24.35 6.27 4.12
N SER A 506 24.83 7.30 4.82
CA SER A 506 23.97 8.32 5.43
C SER A 506 23.16 9.09 4.38
N ASP A 507 22.04 9.68 4.81
CA ASP A 507 21.20 10.52 3.95
C ASP A 507 21.99 11.65 3.28
N PHE A 508 23.02 12.17 3.96
CA PHE A 508 23.95 13.15 3.39
C PHE A 508 24.72 12.60 2.18
N ARG A 509 25.28 11.39 2.27
CA ARG A 509 26.01 10.75 1.15
C ARG A 509 25.09 10.41 -0.01
N LYS A 510 23.89 9.90 0.28
CA LYS A 510 22.86 9.63 -0.74
C LYS A 510 22.44 10.91 -1.47
N MET A 511 22.31 12.02 -0.75
CA MET A 511 21.99 13.32 -1.36
C MET A 511 23.13 13.85 -2.24
N VAL A 512 24.39 13.80 -1.79
CA VAL A 512 25.55 14.18 -2.60
C VAL A 512 25.64 13.33 -3.87
N THR A 513 25.39 12.03 -3.76
CA THR A 513 25.34 11.11 -4.91
C THR A 513 24.26 11.50 -5.90
N SER A 514 23.04 11.77 -5.44
CA SER A 514 21.94 12.25 -6.29
C SER A 514 22.30 13.53 -7.03
N ILE A 515 23.05 14.44 -6.42
CA ILE A 515 23.53 15.66 -7.08
C ILE A 515 24.61 15.34 -8.12
N MET A 516 25.56 14.44 -7.81
CA MET A 516 26.58 14.03 -8.78
C MET A 516 25.98 13.36 -10.02
N LEU A 517 24.98 12.50 -9.86
CA LEU A 517 24.27 11.86 -10.97
C LEU A 517 23.55 12.86 -11.89
N SER A 518 23.32 14.10 -11.43
CA SER A 518 22.75 15.17 -12.26
C SER A 518 23.79 15.91 -13.10
N ILE A 519 25.09 15.62 -12.96
CA ILE A 519 26.16 16.25 -13.74
C ILE A 519 26.29 15.50 -15.09
N PRO A 520 25.92 16.11 -16.23
CA PRO A 520 25.91 15.43 -17.53
C PRO A 520 27.31 15.02 -18.01
N PHE A 521 27.36 14.11 -18.99
CA PHE A 521 28.58 13.79 -19.72
C PHE A 521 29.19 15.05 -20.37
N GLY A 522 30.50 15.25 -20.23
CA GLY A 522 31.20 16.42 -20.77
C GLY A 522 31.02 17.71 -19.97
N ALA A 523 30.27 17.67 -18.86
CA ALA A 523 30.08 18.81 -17.97
C ALA A 523 30.81 18.62 -16.65
N THR A 524 31.19 19.72 -16.00
CA THR A 524 31.83 19.70 -14.68
C THR A 524 31.03 20.48 -13.65
N SER A 525 31.25 20.16 -12.38
CA SER A 525 30.73 20.90 -11.23
C SER A 525 31.85 21.14 -10.23
N THR A 526 31.59 21.92 -9.18
CA THR A 526 32.56 22.17 -8.12
C THR A 526 32.07 21.67 -6.77
N TYR A 527 32.99 21.34 -5.87
CA TYR A 527 32.64 21.00 -4.48
C TYR A 527 31.79 22.10 -3.82
N ALA A 528 32.09 23.38 -4.11
CA ALA A 528 31.32 24.52 -3.61
C ALA A 528 29.88 24.54 -4.16
N ARG A 529 29.69 24.23 -5.45
CA ARG A 529 28.37 24.18 -6.08
C ARG A 529 27.53 23.03 -5.52
N ILE A 530 28.13 21.85 -5.33
CA ILE A 530 27.44 20.72 -4.70
C ILE A 530 27.10 21.06 -3.25
N ALA A 531 27.99 21.69 -2.49
CA ALA A 531 27.71 22.15 -1.13
C ALA A 531 26.53 23.14 -1.08
N ALA A 532 26.50 24.13 -1.98
CA ALA A 532 25.39 25.06 -2.08
C ALA A 532 24.06 24.35 -2.38
N GLU A 533 24.07 23.36 -3.27
CA GLU A 533 22.88 22.58 -3.61
C GLU A 533 22.41 21.70 -2.44
N VAL A 534 23.33 21.08 -1.70
CA VAL A 534 22.97 20.34 -0.46
C VAL A 534 22.37 21.29 0.59
N ALA A 535 22.97 22.46 0.79
CA ALA A 535 22.46 23.47 1.73
C ALA A 535 21.02 23.86 1.37
N ARG A 536 20.77 24.13 0.08
CA ARG A 536 19.45 24.46 -0.46
C ARG A 536 18.43 23.34 -0.24
N ARG A 537 18.78 22.07 -0.53
CA ARG A 537 17.87 20.92 -0.35
C ARG A 537 17.58 20.60 1.12
N THR A 538 18.49 20.94 2.03
CA THR A 538 18.36 20.66 3.47
C THR A 538 17.83 21.85 4.27
N GLY A 539 17.53 22.98 3.64
CA GLY A 539 17.08 24.21 4.32
C GLY A 539 18.17 24.83 5.21
N ARG A 540 19.44 24.48 5.01
CA ARG A 540 20.57 25.01 5.79
C ARG A 540 21.13 26.26 5.13
N LYS A 541 21.60 27.22 5.93
CA LYS A 541 22.22 28.46 5.44
C LYS A 541 23.49 28.21 4.62
N GLN A 542 24.26 27.19 5.00
CA GLN A 542 25.51 26.82 4.33
C GLN A 542 25.83 25.32 4.52
N MET A 543 26.69 24.78 3.67
CA MET A 543 27.24 23.43 3.78
C MET A 543 28.75 23.48 3.52
N SER A 544 29.51 22.61 4.19
CA SER A 544 30.96 22.54 4.04
C SER A 544 31.34 21.84 2.72
N ALA A 545 32.10 22.54 1.87
CA ALA A 545 32.70 21.95 0.67
C ALA A 545 33.68 20.81 1.01
N GLN A 546 34.33 20.86 2.18
CA GLN A 546 35.20 19.79 2.66
C GLN A 546 34.40 18.54 3.06
N ALA A 547 33.25 18.70 3.70
CA ALA A 547 32.36 17.58 4.01
C ALA A 547 31.81 16.91 2.74
N VAL A 548 31.44 17.73 1.74
CA VAL A 548 31.08 17.23 0.41
C VAL A 548 32.26 16.52 -0.23
N GLY A 549 33.47 17.08 -0.17
CA GLY A 549 34.69 16.42 -0.67
C GLY A 549 34.92 15.04 -0.04
N GLY A 550 34.68 14.92 1.27
CA GLY A 550 34.70 13.63 1.97
C GLY A 550 33.67 12.63 1.43
N ALA A 551 32.45 13.07 1.12
CA ALA A 551 31.41 12.22 0.53
C ALA A 551 31.70 11.82 -0.92
N VAL A 552 32.16 12.77 -1.74
CA VAL A 552 32.57 12.53 -3.14
C VAL A 552 33.72 11.53 -3.21
N GLY A 553 34.70 11.64 -2.32
CA GLY A 553 35.86 10.74 -2.27
C GLY A 553 35.54 9.31 -1.82
N HIS A 554 34.44 9.09 -1.10
CA HIS A 554 33.97 7.76 -0.67
C HIS A 554 32.89 7.20 -1.60
N ASN A 555 32.84 7.65 -2.85
CA ASN A 555 31.94 7.10 -3.85
C ASN A 555 32.37 5.65 -4.21
N PRO A 556 31.55 4.63 -3.94
CA PRO A 556 31.93 3.25 -4.22
C PRO A 556 31.69 2.86 -5.68
N ILE A 557 31.02 3.70 -6.49
CA ILE A 557 30.67 3.39 -7.88
C ILE A 557 31.28 4.45 -8.80
N THR A 558 32.59 4.35 -9.05
CA THR A 558 33.33 5.31 -9.87
C THR A 558 32.81 5.33 -11.32
N LEU A 559 33.02 6.44 -12.03
CA LEU A 559 32.50 6.75 -13.39
C LEU A 559 30.97 6.91 -13.48
N ILE A 560 30.20 5.91 -13.06
CA ILE A 560 28.72 5.93 -13.13
C ILE A 560 28.15 6.99 -12.19
N VAL A 561 28.65 7.04 -10.95
CA VAL A 561 28.48 8.24 -10.11
C VAL A 561 29.69 9.13 -10.42
N PRO A 562 29.51 10.25 -11.14
CA PRO A 562 30.60 10.91 -11.86
C PRO A 562 31.41 11.85 -10.95
N CYS A 563 32.09 11.27 -9.96
CA CYS A 563 32.95 11.99 -9.02
C CYS A 563 34.19 12.62 -9.68
N HIS A 564 34.63 12.12 -10.85
CA HIS A 564 35.71 12.74 -11.65
C HIS A 564 35.30 14.09 -12.25
N ARG A 565 34.01 14.34 -12.46
CA ARG A 565 33.47 15.63 -12.95
C ARG A 565 33.42 16.72 -11.87
N VAL A 566 33.74 16.38 -10.61
CA VAL A 566 33.71 17.32 -9.47
C VAL A 566 35.10 17.92 -9.26
N LEU A 567 35.22 19.22 -9.50
CA LEU A 567 36.46 19.98 -9.47
C LEU A 567 36.54 20.91 -8.26
N ALA A 568 37.75 21.38 -7.98
CA ALA A 568 37.94 22.52 -7.11
C ALA A 568 37.52 23.83 -7.79
N SER A 569 37.12 24.83 -7.01
CA SER A 569 36.73 26.14 -7.55
C SER A 569 37.88 26.90 -8.22
N ASP A 570 39.13 26.55 -7.92
CA ASP A 570 40.35 27.11 -8.51
C ASP A 570 40.83 26.35 -9.76
N GLY A 571 40.07 25.36 -10.24
CA GLY A 571 40.45 24.52 -11.38
C GLY A 571 41.43 23.39 -11.03
N SER A 572 41.83 23.22 -9.76
CA SER A 572 42.72 22.13 -9.38
C SER A 572 42.04 20.75 -9.48
N LEU A 573 42.73 19.80 -10.12
CA LEU A 573 42.33 18.41 -10.23
C LEU A 573 42.71 17.66 -8.94
N ARG A 574 41.80 17.68 -7.95
CA ARG A 574 42.01 16.99 -6.66
C ARG A 574 40.82 16.14 -6.24
N GLY A 575 41.06 15.26 -5.27
CA GLY A 575 40.03 14.54 -4.52
C GLY A 575 39.35 13.39 -5.28
N TYR A 576 39.88 12.95 -6.41
CA TYR A 576 39.37 11.78 -7.11
C TYR A 576 40.08 10.51 -6.62
N ALA A 577 39.30 9.55 -6.13
CA ALA A 577 39.81 8.33 -5.53
C ALA A 577 40.63 7.46 -6.51
N GLY A 578 40.29 7.52 -7.80
CA GLY A 578 40.98 6.79 -8.89
C GLY A 578 42.34 7.36 -9.30
N GLY A 579 42.82 8.44 -8.67
CA GLY A 579 44.09 9.09 -9.00
C GLY A 579 43.94 10.22 -10.03
N VAL A 580 44.75 11.28 -9.88
CA VAL A 580 44.57 12.51 -10.67
C VAL A 580 44.82 12.28 -12.16
N ASP A 581 45.79 11.44 -12.52
CA ASP A 581 46.10 11.11 -13.93
C ASP A 581 44.90 10.48 -14.64
N ARG A 582 44.18 9.56 -13.98
CA ARG A 582 42.94 8.98 -14.52
C ARG A 582 41.85 10.05 -14.64
N LYS A 583 41.73 10.94 -13.65
CA LYS A 583 40.76 12.04 -13.68
C LYS A 583 40.97 12.94 -14.90
N GLU A 584 42.21 13.32 -15.18
CA GLU A 584 42.58 14.13 -16.33
C GLU A 584 42.16 13.45 -17.63
N ARG A 585 42.53 12.17 -17.79
CA ARG A 585 42.21 11.41 -19.00
C ARG A 585 40.70 11.19 -19.22
N LEU A 586 39.94 10.99 -18.15
CA LEU A 586 38.49 10.87 -18.20
C LEU A 586 37.82 12.18 -18.63
N LEU A 587 38.29 13.32 -18.12
CA LEU A 587 37.75 14.63 -18.50
C LEU A 587 38.06 14.95 -19.98
N GLU A 588 39.27 14.66 -20.45
CA GLU A 588 39.63 14.77 -21.87
C GLU A 588 38.74 13.92 -22.77
N MET A 589 38.51 12.67 -22.37
CA MET A 589 37.67 11.73 -23.13
C MET A 589 36.22 12.21 -23.23
N GLU A 590 35.71 12.88 -22.20
CA GLU A 590 34.39 13.51 -22.21
C GLU A 590 34.35 14.86 -22.97
N GLY A 591 35.48 15.32 -23.52
CA GLY A 591 35.56 16.58 -24.27
C GLY A 591 35.57 17.83 -23.39
N VAL A 592 35.92 17.71 -22.10
CA VAL A 592 36.04 18.86 -21.20
C VAL A 592 37.25 19.71 -21.61
N ASN A 593 37.06 21.04 -21.65
CA ASN A 593 38.16 21.95 -21.93
C ASN A 593 39.17 21.95 -20.77
N MET A 594 40.37 21.43 -21.03
CA MET A 594 41.45 21.32 -20.06
C MET A 594 42.20 22.64 -19.83
N SER A 595 41.95 23.68 -20.62
CA SER A 595 42.61 24.98 -20.45
C SER A 595 42.25 25.60 -19.10
N GLY A 596 43.23 25.76 -18.22
CA GLY A 596 43.04 26.32 -16.87
C GLY A 596 42.78 25.28 -15.77
N LEU A 597 42.78 23.99 -16.10
CA LEU A 597 42.85 22.92 -15.11
C LEU A 597 44.33 22.64 -14.78
N SER A 598 44.62 22.35 -13.51
CA SER A 598 45.99 22.06 -13.08
C SER A 598 46.04 20.92 -12.08
N THR A 599 47.08 20.09 -12.22
CA THR A 599 47.40 19.01 -11.28
C THR A 599 48.35 19.57 -10.22
N PRO A 600 47.97 19.64 -8.93
CA PRO A 600 48.87 20.11 -7.88
C PRO A 600 50.13 19.23 -7.79
N PRO A 601 51.30 19.78 -7.41
CA PRO A 601 52.49 18.97 -7.12
C PRO A 601 52.14 17.91 -6.07
N ALA A 602 52.54 16.65 -6.29
CA ALA A 602 52.17 15.51 -5.46
C ALA A 602 52.38 15.79 -3.96
N ALA A 603 51.28 15.87 -3.22
CA ALA A 603 51.32 15.90 -1.76
C ALA A 603 51.25 14.46 -1.28
N ASP A 604 52.38 13.98 -0.76
CA ASP A 604 52.64 12.70 -0.09
C ASP A 604 51.38 12.05 0.50
N ASP A 605 50.75 11.20 -0.29
CA ASP A 605 49.52 10.48 0.01
C ASP A 605 49.82 9.16 0.73
N GLY A 606 50.59 9.23 1.83
CA GLY A 606 50.52 8.36 3.01
C GLY A 606 50.54 6.83 2.80
N GLY A 607 50.93 6.34 1.63
CA GLY A 607 50.87 4.95 1.21
C GLY A 607 52.19 4.22 1.40
N GLY A 608 52.82 4.37 2.57
CA GLY A 608 54.01 3.58 2.93
C GLY A 608 53.61 2.30 3.64
N ARG A 609 53.76 1.15 2.96
CA ARG A 609 53.77 -0.19 3.59
C ARG A 609 54.77 -0.18 4.76
N ARG A 610 54.30 -0.47 5.98
CA ARG A 610 55.18 -0.93 7.06
C ARG A 610 55.20 -2.45 7.02
N GLU A 611 56.43 -2.97 7.03
CA GLU A 611 56.82 -4.38 7.01
C GLU A 611 56.14 -5.24 8.07
#